data_AF-A0A7J6A1P3-F1
#
_entry.id   AF-A0A7J6A1P3-F1
#
_cell.length_a   1.000
_cell.length_b   1.000
_cell.length_c   1.000
_cell.angle_alpha   90.00
_cell.angle_beta   90.00
_cell.angle_gamma   90.00
#
_symmetry.space_group_name_H-M   'P 1'
#
loop_
_entity.id
_entity.type
_entity.pdbx_description
1 polymer ?
#
loop_
_entity_poly.entity_id
_entity_poly.type
_entity_poly.pdbx_seq_one_letter_code
_entity_poly.pdbx_strand_id
1 'polypeptide(L)'
;MKYDFDEHYFSQTSDVAKDFIEKLLVKDQSERLTAEECLLHPWIKPLTRKQADNRNRSSINLKNFKKFNARRKWKMSYNMVWACNRLCRLQLLCKSSKENEELRSCESDQEDTETKPASLIRRRLSSSS
;
A
#
# COMPACT_ATOMS: atom_id res chain seq x y z
N MET A 1 16.13 -19.86 1.45
CA MET A 1 14.70 -19.49 1.54
C MET A 1 14.02 -20.13 0.37
N LYS A 2 12.96 -20.91 0.62
CA LYS A 2 12.11 -21.49 -0.41
C LYS A 2 10.76 -20.78 -0.29
N TYR A 3 10.29 -20.15 -1.36
CA TYR A 3 8.93 -19.62 -1.45
C TYR A 3 8.16 -20.54 -2.39
N ASP A 4 6.86 -20.65 -2.16
CA ASP A 4 5.96 -21.47 -2.98
C ASP A 4 4.78 -20.61 -3.43
N PHE A 5 4.27 -20.88 -4.65
CA PHE A 5 3.08 -20.22 -5.17
C PHE A 5 1.82 -20.96 -4.70
N ASP A 6 1.24 -20.50 -3.59
CA ASP A 6 0.00 -21.08 -3.06
C ASP A 6 -1.15 -20.97 -4.07
N GLU A 7 -1.74 -22.10 -4.42
CA GLU A 7 -2.82 -22.22 -5.40
C GLU A 7 -4.06 -21.40 -5.00
N HIS A 8 -4.31 -21.22 -3.70
CA HIS A 8 -5.41 -20.39 -3.22
C HIS A 8 -5.27 -18.93 -3.69
N TYR A 9 -4.04 -18.44 -3.86
CA TYR A 9 -3.75 -17.06 -4.25
C TYR A 9 -3.33 -16.91 -5.72
N PHE A 10 -2.65 -17.92 -6.27
CA PHE A 10 -2.02 -17.87 -7.60
C PHE A 10 -2.72 -18.73 -8.67
N SER A 11 -3.88 -19.32 -8.37
CA SER A 11 -4.67 -20.12 -9.34
C SER A 11 -4.98 -19.37 -10.65
N GLN A 12 -5.22 -18.05 -10.59
CA GLN A 12 -5.53 -17.23 -11.77
C GLN A 12 -4.31 -16.48 -12.35
N THR A 13 -3.12 -16.75 -11.82
CA THR A 13 -1.87 -16.13 -12.28
C THR A 13 -1.22 -17.03 -13.35
N SER A 14 -0.88 -16.46 -14.51
CA SER A 14 -0.22 -17.20 -15.59
C SER A 14 1.16 -17.73 -15.18
N ASP A 15 1.53 -18.88 -15.74
CA ASP A 15 2.83 -19.50 -15.45
C ASP A 15 4.01 -18.65 -15.93
N VAL A 16 3.82 -17.89 -17.02
CA VAL A 16 4.80 -16.90 -17.50
C VAL A 16 5.04 -15.78 -16.47
N ALA A 17 4.04 -15.43 -15.65
CA ALA A 17 4.19 -14.48 -14.56
C ALA A 17 4.91 -15.10 -13.37
N LYS A 18 4.63 -16.38 -13.05
CA LYS A 18 5.32 -17.12 -12.00
C LYS A 18 6.81 -17.25 -12.32
N ASP A 19 7.15 -17.70 -13.53
CA ASP A 19 8.53 -17.79 -14.03
C ASP A 19 9.28 -16.46 -13.94
N PHE A 20 8.61 -15.34 -14.27
CA PHE A 20 9.19 -14.00 -14.13
C PHE A 20 9.53 -13.67 -12.67
N ILE A 21 8.62 -13.96 -11.74
CA ILE A 21 8.86 -13.76 -10.30
C ILE A 21 9.99 -14.67 -9.83
N GLU A 22 10.05 -15.90 -10.33
CA GLU A 22 11.06 -16.86 -9.88
C GLU A 22 12.48 -16.42 -10.19
N LYS A 23 12.69 -15.91 -11.40
CA LYS A 23 13.98 -15.40 -11.86
C LYS A 23 14.40 -14.08 -11.20
N LEU A 24 13.48 -13.40 -10.51
CA LEU A 24 13.77 -12.19 -9.73
C LEU A 24 14.05 -12.50 -8.26
N LEU A 25 13.32 -13.45 -7.67
CA LEU A 25 13.44 -13.84 -6.27
C LEU A 25 14.53 -14.89 -6.03
N VAL A 26 15.67 -14.71 -6.72
CA VAL A 26 16.87 -15.54 -6.57
C VAL A 26 17.76 -14.98 -5.46
N LYS A 27 18.26 -15.87 -4.59
CA LYS A 27 19.12 -15.50 -3.46
C LYS A 27 20.47 -14.97 -3.95
N ASP A 28 21.06 -15.66 -4.93
CA ASP A 28 22.29 -15.22 -5.56
C ASP A 28 22.00 -14.03 -6.50
N GLN A 29 22.87 -13.04 -6.48
CA GLN A 29 22.71 -11.83 -7.28
C GLN A 29 23.20 -12.04 -8.72
N SER A 30 24.20 -12.89 -8.94
CA SER A 30 24.72 -13.17 -10.30
C SER A 30 23.69 -13.90 -11.17
N GLU A 31 22.88 -14.75 -10.55
CA GLU A 31 21.83 -15.53 -11.21
C GLU A 31 20.50 -14.79 -11.34
N ARG A 32 20.40 -13.60 -10.74
CA ARG A 32 19.18 -12.79 -10.80
C ARG A 32 19.10 -12.05 -12.12
N LEU A 33 17.93 -12.08 -12.76
CA LEU A 33 17.68 -11.28 -13.96
C LEU A 33 18.04 -9.81 -13.74
N THR A 34 18.81 -9.27 -14.68
CA THR A 34 19.10 -7.85 -14.78
C THR A 34 17.88 -7.07 -15.30
N ALA A 35 17.87 -5.76 -15.10
CA ALA A 35 16.77 -4.92 -15.57
C ALA A 35 16.56 -5.01 -17.10
N GLU A 36 17.64 -5.11 -17.87
CA GLU A 36 17.58 -5.24 -19.33
C GLU A 36 16.95 -6.56 -19.75
N GLU A 37 17.34 -7.67 -19.12
CA GLU A 37 16.75 -8.98 -19.39
C GLU A 37 15.28 -9.05 -18.94
N CYS A 38 14.93 -8.38 -17.84
CA CYS A 38 13.54 -8.27 -17.39
C CYS A 38 12.64 -7.62 -18.44
N LEU A 39 13.13 -6.60 -19.14
CA LEU A 39 12.37 -5.91 -20.19
C LEU A 39 12.13 -6.80 -21.42
N LEU A 40 13.01 -7.77 -21.65
CA LEU A 40 12.89 -8.74 -22.74
C LEU A 40 12.02 -9.96 -22.37
N HIS A 41 11.67 -10.12 -21.09
CA HIS A 41 10.90 -11.25 -20.62
C HIS A 41 9.50 -11.31 -21.26
N PRO A 42 8.99 -12.48 -21.68
CA PRO A 42 7.68 -12.60 -22.35
C PRO A 42 6.50 -12.07 -21.52
N TRP A 43 6.62 -12.05 -20.19
CA TRP A 43 5.62 -11.45 -19.31
C TRP A 43 5.53 -9.91 -19.49
N ILE A 44 6.68 -9.24 -19.66
CA ILE A 44 6.78 -7.79 -19.84
C ILE A 44 6.56 -7.41 -21.31
N LYS A 45 7.26 -8.07 -22.23
CA LYS A 45 7.20 -7.87 -23.68
C LYS A 45 6.72 -9.15 -24.36
N PRO A 46 5.40 -9.33 -24.55
CA PRO A 46 4.87 -10.51 -25.23
C PRO A 46 5.32 -10.53 -26.69
N LEU A 47 5.80 -11.67 -27.18
CA LEU A 47 6.23 -11.83 -28.57
C LEU A 47 5.08 -12.26 -29.49
N THR A 48 3.99 -12.76 -28.92
CA THR A 48 2.84 -13.28 -29.68
C THR A 48 1.52 -12.79 -29.11
N ARG A 49 0.49 -12.61 -29.96
CA ARG A 49 -0.87 -12.24 -29.50
C ARG A 49 -1.41 -13.19 -28.43
N LYS A 50 -1.20 -14.51 -28.59
CA LYS A 50 -1.61 -15.51 -27.58
C LYS A 50 -1.00 -15.25 -26.20
N GLN A 51 0.26 -14.82 -26.13
CA GLN A 51 0.93 -14.49 -24.87
C GLN A 51 0.34 -13.22 -24.26
N ALA A 52 0.08 -12.20 -25.08
CA ALA A 52 -0.56 -10.97 -24.63
C ALA A 52 -1.98 -11.23 -24.09
N ASP A 53 -2.76 -12.08 -24.77
CA ASP A 53 -4.11 -12.46 -24.36
C ASP A 53 -4.09 -13.25 -23.05
N ASN A 54 -3.17 -14.20 -22.89
CA ASN A 54 -2.98 -14.93 -21.63
C ASN A 54 -2.61 -14.00 -20.48
N ARG A 55 -1.75 -13.00 -20.73
CA ARG A 55 -1.40 -11.99 -19.73
C ARG A 55 -2.63 -11.16 -19.34
N ASN A 56 -3.42 -10.71 -20.31
CA ASN A 56 -4.61 -9.90 -20.07
C ASN A 56 -5.71 -10.66 -19.32
N ARG A 57 -5.83 -11.98 -19.55
CA ARG A 57 -6.76 -12.85 -18.82
C ARG A 57 -6.31 -13.18 -17.40
N SER A 58 -5.01 -13.11 -17.13
CA SER A 58 -4.47 -13.34 -15.80
C SER A 58 -4.97 -12.25 -14.86
N SER A 59 -5.65 -12.65 -13.77
CA SER A 59 -6.19 -11.69 -12.81
C SER A 59 -5.29 -11.63 -11.57
N ILE A 60 -5.18 -10.43 -10.98
CA ILE A 60 -4.52 -10.25 -9.69
C ILE A 60 -5.54 -10.38 -8.56
N ASN A 61 -5.16 -10.99 -7.44
CA ASN A 61 -6.02 -11.07 -6.26
C ASN A 61 -6.12 -9.68 -5.56
N LEU A 62 -7.03 -8.85 -6.05
CA LEU A 62 -7.21 -7.47 -5.59
C LEU A 62 -7.68 -7.39 -4.13
N LYS A 63 -8.40 -8.40 -3.64
CA LYS A 63 -8.90 -8.45 -2.25
C LYS A 63 -7.73 -8.53 -1.26
N ASN A 64 -6.79 -9.44 -1.50
CA ASN A 64 -5.61 -9.57 -0.66
C ASN A 64 -4.68 -8.37 -0.79
N PHE A 65 -4.54 -7.82 -2.00
CA PHE A 65 -3.75 -6.61 -2.22
C PHE A 65 -4.28 -5.42 -1.39
N LYS A 66 -5.60 -5.21 -1.38
CA LYS A 66 -6.26 -4.17 -0.55
C LYS A 66 -6.02 -4.41 0.94
N LYS A 67 -6.19 -5.65 1.43
CA LYS A 67 -5.94 -6.03 2.83
C LYS A 67 -4.47 -5.80 3.24
N PHE A 68 -3.53 -6.16 2.37
CA PHE A 68 -2.09 -5.94 2.57
C PHE A 68 -1.78 -4.45 2.66
N ASN A 69 -2.28 -3.63 1.73
CA ASN A 69 -2.03 -2.20 1.74
C ASN A 69 -2.63 -1.51 2.98
N ALA A 70 -3.84 -1.91 3.39
CA ALA A 70 -4.46 -1.42 4.62
C ALA A 70 -3.59 -1.72 5.85
N ARG A 71 -3.10 -2.96 5.98
CA ARG A 71 -2.18 -3.35 7.06
C ARG A 71 -0.85 -2.59 7.02
N ARG A 72 -0.28 -2.40 5.82
CA ARG A 72 0.96 -1.62 5.63
C ARG A 72 0.79 -0.18 6.10
N LYS A 73 -0.30 0.48 5.70
CA LYS A 73 -0.61 1.86 6.11
C LYS A 73 -0.84 1.96 7.63
N TRP A 74 -1.62 1.05 8.19
CA TRP A 74 -1.87 1.02 9.63
C TRP A 74 -0.58 0.85 10.43
N LYS A 75 0.32 -0.05 10.02
CA LYS A 75 1.62 -0.24 10.67
C LYS A 75 2.47 1.03 10.64
N MET A 76 2.42 1.80 9.55
CA MET A 76 3.13 3.08 9.44
C MET A 76 2.57 4.11 10.42
N SER A 77 1.26 4.26 10.51
CA SER A 77 0.60 5.14 11.48
C SER A 77 0.91 4.74 12.92
N TYR A 78 0.87 3.44 13.23
CA TYR A 78 1.26 2.90 14.54
C TYR A 78 2.69 3.26 14.89
N ASN A 79 3.64 3.03 13.97
CA ASN A 79 5.06 3.34 14.18
C ASN A 79 5.27 4.83 14.44
N MET A 80 4.52 5.70 13.77
CA MET A 80 4.60 7.15 13.96
C MET A 80 4.11 7.54 15.35
N VAL A 81 2.93 7.07 15.78
CA VAL A 81 2.41 7.33 17.13
C VAL A 81 3.35 6.77 18.20
N TRP A 82 3.85 5.56 18.00
CA TRP A 82 4.84 4.95 18.89
C TRP A 82 6.11 5.79 19.00
N ALA A 83 6.63 6.29 17.87
CA ALA A 83 7.81 7.15 17.85
C ALA A 83 7.57 8.48 18.56
N CYS A 84 6.43 9.15 18.31
CA CYS A 84 6.04 10.37 19.01
C CYS A 84 5.94 10.13 20.52
N ASN A 85 5.25 9.07 20.94
CA ASN A 85 5.11 8.72 22.34
C ASN A 85 6.46 8.42 23.00
N ARG A 86 7.36 7.73 22.29
CA ARG A 86 8.72 7.46 22.75
C ARG A 86 9.50 8.76 22.96
N LEU A 87 9.44 9.70 22.01
CA LEU A 87 10.15 10.97 22.11
C LEU A 87 9.56 11.91 23.19
N CYS A 88 8.24 11.89 23.40
CA CYS A 88 7.59 12.60 24.50
C CYS A 88 8.03 12.04 25.86
N ARG A 89 8.15 10.71 26.01
CA ARG A 89 8.68 10.08 27.24
C ARG A 89 10.14 10.46 27.51
N LEU A 90 10.94 10.61 26.45
CA LEU A 90 12.30 11.11 26.54
C LEU A 90 12.37 12.64 26.71
N GLN A 91 11.23 13.33 26.80
CA GLN A 91 11.10 14.78 26.92
C GLN A 91 11.78 15.57 25.77
N LEU A 92 12.06 14.89 24.64
CA LEU A 92 12.71 15.50 23.47
C LEU A 92 11.74 16.34 22.65
N LEU A 93 10.44 16.05 22.75
CA LEU A 93 9.36 16.78 22.06
C LEU A 93 8.57 17.71 22.99
N CYS A 94 8.68 17.55 24.30
CA CYS A 94 7.92 18.34 25.27
C CYS A 94 8.86 19.19 26.13
N LYS A 95 9.23 20.34 25.56
CA LYS A 95 9.65 21.52 26.32
C LYS A 95 8.82 22.70 25.83
N SER A 96 7.52 22.64 26.09
CA SER A 96 6.64 23.81 26.00
C SER A 96 5.93 23.97 27.33
N SER A 97 6.05 25.19 27.85
CA SER A 97 5.64 25.65 29.16
C SER A 97 4.20 25.30 29.50
N LYS A 98 3.97 25.04 30.79
CA LYS A 98 2.66 25.01 31.43
C LYS A 98 1.92 26.32 31.10
N GLU A 99 0.85 26.28 30.32
CA GLU A 99 -0.29 27.20 30.34
C GLU A 99 -1.32 26.76 29.28
N ASN A 100 -2.60 26.68 29.67
CA ASN A 100 -3.79 26.22 28.93
C ASN A 100 -4.18 24.74 29.08
N GLU A 101 -4.51 24.40 30.32
CA GLU A 101 -5.25 23.21 30.76
C GLU A 101 -6.77 23.38 30.55
N GLU A 102 -7.24 23.72 29.35
CA GLU A 102 -8.70 23.81 29.10
C GLU A 102 -9.20 23.26 27.77
N LEU A 103 -8.36 22.82 26.82
CA LEU A 103 -8.85 22.32 25.52
C LEU A 103 -8.58 20.82 25.30
N ARG A 104 -9.04 19.98 26.23
CA ARG A 104 -9.10 18.52 26.06
C ARG A 104 -10.44 17.92 26.53
N SER A 105 -11.55 18.54 26.16
CA SER A 105 -12.79 17.78 25.98
C SER A 105 -12.80 17.21 24.56
N CYS A 106 -12.40 15.95 24.41
CA CYS A 106 -12.82 15.15 23.26
C CYS A 106 -14.18 14.56 23.61
N GLU A 107 -15.24 15.36 23.48
CA GLU A 107 -16.61 14.84 23.49
C GLU A 107 -16.88 14.17 22.15
N SER A 108 -16.79 12.84 22.16
CA SER A 108 -17.47 12.00 21.18
C SER A 108 -18.79 11.56 21.82
N ASP A 109 -19.83 11.55 20.98
CA ASP A 109 -21.10 10.84 21.13
C ASP A 109 -22.28 11.65 21.69
N GLN A 110 -22.95 12.38 20.79
CA GLN A 110 -24.40 12.59 20.84
C GLN A 110 -25.00 12.30 19.45
N GLU A 111 -25.81 11.24 19.37
CA GLU A 111 -26.68 10.95 18.23
C GLU A 111 -28.04 11.68 18.37
N ASP A 112 -28.68 11.88 17.20
CA ASP A 112 -30.08 12.28 16.92
C ASP A 112 -30.44 13.78 17.12
N THR A 113 -31.06 14.54 16.20
CA THR A 113 -32.06 14.28 15.13
C THR A 113 -32.08 15.37 14.02
N GLU A 114 -32.40 14.96 12.79
CA GLU A 114 -32.99 15.67 11.62
C GLU A 114 -32.89 17.20 11.43
N THR A 115 -32.14 17.67 10.41
CA THR A 115 -32.64 18.67 9.42
C THR A 115 -31.82 18.65 8.11
N LYS A 116 -32.50 18.88 6.97
CA LYS A 116 -32.05 18.74 5.56
C LYS A 116 -31.07 19.84 5.05
N PRO A 117 -30.44 19.67 3.85
CA PRO A 117 -29.04 20.01 3.59
C PRO A 117 -28.82 21.41 2.99
N ALA A 118 -27.71 22.05 3.34
CA ALA A 118 -27.22 23.25 2.67
C ALA A 118 -25.95 22.98 1.83
N SER A 119 -26.14 23.15 0.53
CA SER A 119 -25.21 23.35 -0.58
C SER A 119 -23.71 23.49 -0.30
N LEU A 120 -22.95 22.58 -0.93
CA LEU A 120 -21.82 22.83 -1.84
C LEU A 120 -21.00 24.11 -1.62
N ILE A 121 -19.78 23.98 -1.09
CA ILE A 121 -18.56 24.53 -1.72
C ILE A 121 -17.40 23.55 -1.55
N ARG A 122 -17.08 22.81 -2.62
CA ARG A 122 -15.74 22.20 -2.79
C ARG A 122 -14.75 23.32 -3.08
N ARG A 123 -13.82 23.60 -2.17
CA ARG A 123 -12.62 24.37 -2.52
C ARG A 123 -11.61 23.44 -3.18
N ARG A 124 -11.66 23.43 -4.52
CA ARG A 124 -10.66 22.88 -5.43
C ARG A 124 -9.40 23.74 -5.33
N LEU A 125 -8.25 23.15 -4.98
CA LEU A 125 -6.94 23.81 -5.11
C LEU A 125 -6.27 23.35 -6.41
N SER A 126 -6.17 24.28 -7.35
CA SER A 126 -5.29 24.31 -8.54
C SER A 126 -5.49 25.71 -9.18
N SER A 127 -4.52 26.50 -9.65
CA SER A 127 -3.06 26.51 -9.71
C SER A 127 -2.65 27.87 -10.33
N SER A 128 -1.32 28.11 -10.43
CA SER A 128 -0.59 29.05 -11.33
C SER A 128 -0.17 30.38 -10.69
N SER A 129 1.06 30.88 -10.91
CA SER A 129 1.93 30.79 -12.11
C SER A 129 3.32 30.18 -11.88
#